data_AF-A0A4U2ZNI0-F1
#
_entry.id   AF-A0A4U2ZNI0-F1
#
_cell.length_a   1.000
_cell.length_b   1.000
_cell.length_c   1.000
_cell.angle_alpha   90.00
_cell.angle_beta   90.00
_cell.angle_gamma   90.00
#
_symmetry.space_group_name_H-M   'P 1'
#
loop_
_entity.id
_entity.type
_entity.pdbx_description
1 polymer ?
#
loop_
_entity_poly.entity_id
_entity_poly.type
_entity_poly.pdbx_seq_one_letter_code
_entity_poly.pdbx_strand_id
1 'polypeptide(L)'
;MKCAYCNEDEYKLTREHVIPDCFLKGMNRKATTAWLDKAPKRVIKGDIVIKDVCEKCNNEDLSTLDNYAYKFLTSYNGKINHNIKKIFFKYNFNMLSRWLLKIVYNSARTNNSKYDCGLYSNYAKYIIKNEDCPLDFSLFVQYIDLSIQNSDKQEYYHFDSQNMYKIDHFRIGPSRLRDVSTYHCSIRTVIINSFVFFIVVYDTRCTNEDKKSIEQYIIKHNSCAVKIQKSSKKIKLNKDKTFWQNSLLSNLYLHDNFLEERKAEYNEELLIITLSKEEIETQDYTQINHFIVSKAESKDDIIEYLQRFEICVDGYNKDPRELYEIPEFQVYVCELIDDFPEIIWFLNLKAGFFPALAASYFNYYRKTVDNPLAEFMLKCFGPLNLMTNQFAIDNSYNSQVTDIFTNRLQELFVK
;
A
#
# COMPACT_ATOMS: atom_id res chain seq x y z
N MET A 1 -19.55 -18.89 12.60
CA MET A 1 -18.62 -17.89 12.01
C MET A 1 -17.64 -18.66 11.13
N LYS A 2 -17.12 -18.09 10.04
CA LYS A 2 -16.21 -18.85 9.17
C LYS A 2 -14.75 -18.62 9.51
N CYS A 3 -13.97 -19.69 9.52
CA CYS A 3 -12.51 -19.60 9.65
C CYS A 3 -11.90 -19.05 8.35
N ALA A 4 -11.01 -18.06 8.46
CA ALA A 4 -10.38 -17.43 7.29
C ALA A 4 -9.46 -18.35 6.45
N TYR A 5 -9.11 -19.54 6.97
CA TYR A 5 -8.22 -20.50 6.30
C TYR A 5 -8.94 -21.72 5.74
N CYS A 6 -9.67 -22.45 6.58
CA CYS A 6 -10.40 -23.64 6.12
C CYS A 6 -11.77 -23.30 5.54
N ASN A 7 -12.31 -22.10 5.78
CA ASN A 7 -13.65 -21.66 5.39
C ASN A 7 -14.79 -22.49 5.98
N GLU A 8 -14.50 -23.35 6.96
CA GLU A 8 -15.49 -24.12 7.69
C GLU A 8 -16.23 -23.25 8.71
N ASP A 9 -17.48 -23.62 8.99
CA ASP A 9 -18.29 -22.98 10.02
C ASP A 9 -17.88 -23.44 11.41
N GLU A 10 -17.56 -22.47 12.26
CA GLU A 10 -17.02 -22.68 13.59
C GLU A 10 -17.88 -21.97 14.63
N TYR A 11 -18.06 -22.64 15.77
CA TYR A 11 -18.75 -22.07 16.93
C TYR A 11 -17.89 -20.97 17.60
N LYS A 12 -16.56 -21.14 17.62
CA LYS A 12 -15.62 -20.23 18.27
C LYS A 12 -14.36 -20.06 17.43
N LEU A 13 -13.94 -18.81 17.26
CA LEU A 13 -12.70 -18.45 16.60
C LEU A 13 -11.67 -17.96 17.63
N THR A 14 -10.40 -18.27 17.38
CA THR A 14 -9.24 -17.91 18.20
C THR A 14 -8.62 -16.60 17.72
N ARG A 15 -7.66 -16.08 18.50
CA ARG A 15 -6.80 -14.97 18.10
C ARG A 15 -5.54 -15.55 17.48
N GLU A 16 -5.24 -15.14 16.25
CA GLU A 16 -4.00 -15.46 15.56
C GLU A 16 -3.13 -14.21 15.44
N HIS A 17 -1.83 -14.36 15.67
CA HIS A 17 -0.89 -13.24 15.56
C HIS A 17 -0.49 -12.98 14.10
N VAL A 18 -0.30 -11.72 13.73
CA VAL A 18 0.30 -11.37 12.42
C VAL A 18 1.78 -11.73 12.42
N ILE A 19 2.53 -11.22 13.41
CA ILE A 19 3.90 -11.63 13.68
C ILE A 19 3.82 -12.77 14.68
N PRO A 20 4.35 -13.97 14.39
CA PRO A 20 4.16 -15.12 15.26
C PRO A 20 4.65 -14.87 16.69
N ASP A 21 3.92 -15.38 17.67
CA ASP A 21 4.22 -15.20 19.10
C ASP A 21 5.63 -15.68 19.48
N CYS A 22 6.14 -16.72 18.82
CA CYS A 22 7.51 -17.20 19.02
C CYS A 22 8.59 -16.15 18.67
N PHE A 23 8.34 -15.29 17.68
CA PHE A 23 9.19 -14.17 17.35
C PHE A 23 9.02 -13.04 18.37
N LEU A 24 7.77 -12.67 18.71
CA LEU A 24 7.45 -11.58 19.64
C LEU A 24 8.09 -11.74 21.02
N LYS A 25 8.20 -12.98 21.53
CA LYS A 25 8.89 -13.29 22.80
C LYS A 25 10.37 -12.93 22.79
N GLY A 26 11.02 -12.97 21.63
CA GLY A 26 12.44 -12.66 21.46
C GLY A 26 12.72 -11.21 21.08
N MET A 27 11.68 -10.41 20.77
CA MET A 27 11.81 -9.06 20.22
C MET A 27 12.09 -7.98 21.25
N ASN A 28 12.75 -6.93 20.79
CA ASN A 28 12.80 -5.68 21.52
C ASN A 28 11.43 -4.98 21.44
N ARG A 29 10.58 -5.20 22.45
CA ARG A 29 9.23 -4.63 22.52
C ARG A 29 9.18 -3.10 22.44
N LYS A 30 10.27 -2.40 22.79
CA LYS A 30 10.35 -0.92 22.64
C LYS A 30 10.53 -0.50 21.19
N ALA A 31 11.13 -1.35 20.36
CA ALA A 31 11.35 -1.12 18.92
C ALA A 31 10.24 -1.73 18.05
N THR A 32 9.28 -2.47 18.64
CA THR A 32 8.17 -3.10 17.92
C THR A 32 7.00 -2.13 17.86
N THR A 33 7.14 -1.05 17.09
CA THR A 33 6.01 -0.20 16.71
C THR A 33 5.33 -0.82 15.49
N ALA A 34 4.03 -1.03 15.60
CA ALA A 34 3.25 -1.60 14.52
C ALA A 34 2.11 -0.65 14.15
N TRP A 35 2.05 -0.33 12.86
CA TRP A 35 1.08 0.59 12.27
C TRP A 35 0.03 -0.22 11.51
N LEU A 36 -1.23 0.18 11.64
CA LEU A 36 -2.31 -0.37 10.85
C LEU A 36 -2.86 0.71 9.93
N ASP A 37 -2.91 0.44 8.63
CA ASP A 37 -3.55 1.29 7.63
C ASP A 37 -5.03 1.55 7.97
N LYS A 38 -5.72 0.61 8.62
CA LYS A 38 -7.10 0.81 9.09
C LYS A 38 -7.22 1.74 10.30
N ALA A 39 -6.11 2.04 10.96
CA ALA A 39 -6.06 2.86 12.15
C ALA A 39 -4.84 3.80 12.05
N PRO A 40 -4.76 4.65 11.03
CA PRO A 40 -3.58 5.50 10.77
C PRO A 40 -3.29 6.45 11.95
N LYS A 41 -4.32 6.73 12.75
CA LYS A 41 -4.30 7.58 13.95
C LYS A 41 -3.74 6.89 15.21
N ARG A 42 -3.35 5.61 15.14
CA ARG A 42 -2.99 4.83 16.33
C ARG A 42 -1.67 4.09 16.15
N VAL A 43 -0.72 4.41 17.01
CA VAL A 43 0.43 3.53 17.29
C VAL A 43 -0.09 2.34 18.09
N ILE A 44 0.04 1.13 17.58
CA ILE A 44 -0.27 -0.07 18.38
C ILE A 44 0.96 -0.44 19.20
N LYS A 45 0.86 -0.20 20.52
CA LYS A 45 1.82 -0.66 21.52
C LYS A 45 1.41 -2.05 22.01
N GLY A 46 1.56 -3.06 21.16
CA GLY A 46 1.20 -4.43 21.47
C GLY A 46 1.10 -5.34 20.26
N ASP A 47 0.80 -6.61 20.52
CA ASP A 47 0.76 -7.63 19.48
C ASP A 47 -0.44 -7.41 18.55
N ILE A 48 -0.18 -7.41 17.24
CA ILE A 48 -1.27 -7.37 16.27
C ILE A 48 -1.83 -8.79 16.10
N VAL A 49 -3.12 -8.92 16.41
CA VAL A 49 -3.87 -10.19 16.33
C VAL A 49 -5.16 -10.04 15.52
N ILE A 50 -5.63 -11.14 14.93
CA ILE A 50 -6.91 -11.26 14.22
C ILE A 50 -7.74 -12.35 14.85
N LYS A 51 -9.03 -12.12 15.06
CA LYS A 51 -9.93 -13.05 15.75
C LYS A 51 -10.87 -13.77 14.78
N ASP A 52 -10.32 -14.49 13.81
CA ASP A 52 -11.09 -15.11 12.72
C ASP A 52 -10.55 -16.47 12.24
N VAL A 53 -9.72 -17.14 13.05
CA VAL A 53 -9.13 -18.45 12.72
C VAL A 53 -9.68 -19.52 13.67
N CYS A 54 -9.92 -20.74 13.19
CA CYS A 54 -10.34 -21.85 14.05
C CYS A 54 -9.18 -22.43 14.85
N GLU A 55 -9.47 -23.14 15.93
CA GLU A 55 -8.45 -23.70 16.82
C GLU A 55 -7.51 -24.67 16.08
N LYS A 56 -8.06 -25.54 15.23
CA LYS A 56 -7.30 -26.50 14.43
C LYS A 56 -6.28 -25.81 13.53
N CYS A 57 -6.74 -24.89 12.67
CA CYS A 57 -5.84 -24.16 11.78
C CYS A 57 -4.78 -23.39 12.57
N ASN A 58 -5.19 -22.70 13.64
CA ASN A 58 -4.30 -21.88 14.45
C ASN A 58 -3.20 -22.70 15.13
N ASN A 59 -3.58 -23.75 15.85
CA ASN A 59 -2.69 -24.47 16.76
C ASN A 59 -1.93 -25.62 16.08
N GLU A 60 -2.41 -26.13 14.95
CA GLU A 60 -1.76 -27.22 14.21
C GLU A 60 -1.07 -26.69 12.95
N ASP A 61 -1.86 -26.34 11.92
CA ASP A 61 -1.36 -26.03 10.58
C ASP A 61 -0.45 -24.79 10.57
N LEU A 62 -0.95 -23.68 11.12
CA LEU A 62 -0.25 -22.40 11.12
C LEU A 62 0.91 -22.38 12.12
N SER A 63 0.76 -23.02 13.28
CA SER A 63 1.83 -23.17 14.27
C SER A 63 3.02 -23.95 13.71
N THR A 64 2.77 -24.96 12.87
CA THR A 64 3.82 -25.73 12.19
C THR A 64 4.68 -24.83 11.29
N LEU A 65 4.06 -23.91 10.54
CA LEU A 65 4.75 -22.94 9.70
C LEU A 65 5.57 -21.95 10.53
N ASP A 66 5.02 -21.42 11.62
CA ASP A 66 5.71 -20.49 12.50
C ASP A 66 6.93 -21.14 13.16
N ASN A 67 6.80 -22.38 13.63
CA ASN A 67 7.89 -23.13 14.23
C ASN A 67 9.02 -23.38 13.23
N TYR A 68 8.69 -23.68 11.97
CA TYR A 68 9.69 -23.79 10.91
C TYR A 68 10.42 -22.46 10.70
N ALA A 69 9.67 -21.37 10.49
CA ALA A 69 10.26 -20.07 10.17
C ALA A 69 11.12 -19.54 11.32
N TYR A 70 10.67 -19.70 12.57
CA TYR A 70 11.42 -19.35 13.75
C TYR A 70 12.76 -20.11 13.81
N LYS A 71 12.73 -21.45 13.79
CA LYS A 71 13.95 -22.27 13.80
C LYS A 71 14.89 -21.95 12.64
N PHE A 72 14.32 -21.72 11.46
CA PHE A 72 15.08 -21.41 10.26
C PHE A 72 15.80 -20.07 10.38
N LEU A 73 15.08 -19.00 10.71
CA LEU A 73 15.63 -17.65 10.77
C LEU A 73 16.57 -17.50 11.98
N THR A 74 16.21 -18.00 13.16
CA THR A 74 17.10 -17.92 14.33
C THR A 74 18.35 -18.79 14.20
N SER A 75 18.41 -19.72 13.23
CA SER A 75 19.64 -20.46 12.94
C SER A 75 20.79 -19.55 12.49
N TYR A 76 20.51 -18.30 12.10
CA TYR A 76 21.49 -17.27 11.76
C TYR A 76 21.97 -16.44 12.97
N ASN A 77 21.34 -16.60 14.15
CA ASN A 77 21.79 -15.94 15.37
C ASN A 77 23.25 -16.30 15.67
N GLY A 78 24.06 -15.29 16.00
CA GLY A 78 25.50 -15.41 16.21
C GLY A 78 26.35 -15.73 14.97
N LYS A 79 25.76 -15.89 13.78
CA LYS A 79 26.49 -16.20 12.53
C LYS A 79 26.65 -15.00 11.60
N ILE A 80 25.90 -13.94 11.83
CA ILE A 80 25.96 -12.68 11.07
C ILE A 80 26.73 -11.66 11.90
N ASN A 81 27.61 -10.90 11.24
CA ASN A 81 28.27 -9.73 11.81
C ASN A 81 28.63 -8.73 10.69
N HIS A 82 29.24 -7.59 11.06
CA HIS A 82 29.65 -6.54 10.12
C HIS A 82 30.51 -7.06 8.96
N ASN A 83 31.44 -7.98 9.25
CA ASN A 83 32.43 -8.49 8.29
C ASN A 83 31.87 -9.54 7.32
N ILE A 84 30.70 -10.12 7.61
CA ILE A 84 30.06 -11.11 6.75
C ILE A 84 29.47 -10.43 5.51
N LYS A 85 30.18 -10.55 4.38
CA LYS A 85 29.77 -9.98 3.08
C LYS A 85 28.76 -10.84 2.31
N LYS A 86 28.59 -12.11 2.67
CA LYS A 86 27.70 -13.05 1.99
C LYS A 86 27.26 -14.16 2.93
N ILE A 87 26.08 -14.71 2.69
CA ILE A 87 25.55 -15.87 3.40
C ILE A 87 25.01 -16.90 2.43
N PHE A 88 24.88 -18.13 2.91
CA PHE A 88 24.13 -19.16 2.20
C PHE A 88 22.77 -19.36 2.86
N PHE A 89 21.72 -18.99 2.13
CA PHE A 89 20.34 -19.06 2.53
C PHE A 89 19.76 -20.43 2.18
N LYS A 90 19.64 -21.33 3.17
CA LYS A 90 19.18 -22.71 2.99
C LYS A 90 17.73 -22.84 3.41
N TYR A 91 16.82 -23.08 2.48
CA TYR A 91 15.38 -23.05 2.76
C TYR A 91 14.67 -24.28 2.19
N ASN A 92 13.53 -24.60 2.80
CA ASN A 92 12.51 -25.44 2.19
C ASN A 92 11.49 -24.52 1.53
N PHE A 93 11.37 -24.60 0.20
CA PHE A 93 10.48 -23.72 -0.57
C PHE A 93 9.05 -23.78 -0.04
N ASN A 94 8.46 -24.98 0.06
CA ASN A 94 7.07 -25.15 0.47
C ASN A 94 6.80 -24.58 1.87
N MET A 95 7.72 -24.80 2.82
CA MET A 95 7.54 -24.27 4.18
C MET A 95 7.71 -22.75 4.22
N LEU A 96 8.72 -22.21 3.53
CA LEU A 96 8.98 -20.78 3.52
C LEU A 96 7.90 -19.99 2.77
N SER A 97 7.45 -20.46 1.61
CA SER A 97 6.41 -19.80 0.82
C SER A 97 5.07 -19.78 1.55
N ARG A 98 4.64 -20.92 2.11
CA ARG A 98 3.39 -21.01 2.89
C ARG A 98 3.43 -20.09 4.10
N TRP A 99 4.57 -20.05 4.81
CA TRP A 99 4.74 -19.13 5.93
C TRP A 99 4.71 -17.66 5.49
N LEU A 100 5.43 -17.27 4.44
CA LEU A 100 5.40 -15.89 3.95
C LEU A 100 3.98 -15.49 3.48
N LEU A 101 3.28 -16.37 2.76
CA LEU A 101 1.89 -16.17 2.33
C LEU A 101 0.93 -16.03 3.52
N LYS A 102 1.11 -16.85 4.57
CA LYS A 102 0.38 -16.70 5.83
C LYS A 102 0.58 -15.30 6.42
N ILE A 103 1.82 -14.88 6.57
CA ILE A 103 2.18 -13.60 7.21
C ILE A 103 1.57 -12.42 6.43
N VAL A 104 1.69 -12.41 5.10
CA VAL A 104 1.11 -11.35 4.27
C VAL A 104 -0.42 -11.37 4.23
N TYR A 105 -1.04 -12.55 4.29
CA TYR A 105 -2.50 -12.68 4.39
C TYR A 105 -3.01 -12.14 5.73
N ASN A 106 -2.36 -12.46 6.84
CA ASN A 106 -2.68 -11.90 8.16
C ASN A 106 -2.51 -10.37 8.16
N SER A 107 -1.42 -9.88 7.56
CA SER A 107 -1.17 -8.45 7.44
C SER A 107 -2.23 -7.73 6.59
N ALA A 108 -2.69 -8.32 5.49
CA ALA A 108 -3.77 -7.74 4.69
C ALA A 108 -5.09 -7.68 5.46
N ARG A 109 -5.45 -8.77 6.14
CA ARG A 109 -6.68 -8.86 6.94
C ARG A 109 -6.69 -7.91 8.12
N THR A 110 -5.56 -7.69 8.78
CA THR A 110 -5.47 -6.69 9.86
C THR A 110 -5.65 -5.27 9.38
N ASN A 111 -5.29 -4.98 8.13
CA ASN A 111 -5.40 -3.66 7.52
C ASN A 111 -6.72 -3.46 6.74
N ASN A 112 -7.62 -4.45 6.75
CA ASN A 112 -8.85 -4.43 5.95
C ASN A 112 -8.60 -4.15 4.45
N SER A 113 -7.43 -4.55 3.93
CA SER A 113 -7.06 -4.40 2.52
C SER A 113 -7.89 -5.37 1.67
N LYS A 114 -9.11 -4.96 1.29
CA LYS A 114 -10.13 -5.88 0.72
C LYS A 114 -9.63 -6.58 -0.54
N TYR A 115 -8.97 -5.84 -1.43
CA TYR A 115 -8.42 -6.40 -2.66
C TYR A 115 -7.34 -7.45 -2.37
N ASP A 116 -6.35 -7.09 -1.54
CA ASP A 116 -5.29 -8.00 -1.10
C ASP A 116 -5.85 -9.25 -0.41
N CYS A 117 -6.84 -9.08 0.49
CA CYS A 117 -7.48 -10.19 1.19
C CYS A 117 -8.14 -11.17 0.21
N GLY A 118 -8.84 -10.64 -0.79
CA GLY A 118 -9.43 -11.44 -1.86
C GLY A 118 -8.38 -12.28 -2.59
N LEU A 119 -7.26 -11.66 -3.00
CA LEU A 119 -6.16 -12.36 -3.65
C LEU A 119 -5.54 -13.44 -2.75
N TYR A 120 -5.17 -13.10 -1.52
CA TYR A 120 -4.50 -14.02 -0.60
C TYR A 120 -5.42 -15.17 -0.13
N SER A 121 -6.73 -14.95 -0.07
CA SER A 121 -7.68 -16.00 0.33
C SER A 121 -7.64 -17.23 -0.60
N ASN A 122 -7.30 -17.02 -1.88
CA ASN A 122 -7.12 -18.11 -2.86
C ASN A 122 -5.98 -19.08 -2.49
N TYR A 123 -5.05 -18.63 -1.65
CA TYR A 123 -3.90 -19.40 -1.20
C TYR A 123 -4.14 -20.09 0.16
N ALA A 124 -5.29 -19.87 0.80
CA ALA A 124 -5.57 -20.38 2.14
C ALA A 124 -5.38 -21.90 2.25
N LYS A 125 -5.91 -22.68 1.30
CA LYS A 125 -5.74 -24.14 1.26
C LYS A 125 -4.28 -24.57 1.08
N TYR A 126 -3.54 -23.89 0.20
CA TYR A 126 -2.10 -24.13 0.04
C TYR A 126 -1.35 -23.85 1.35
N ILE A 127 -1.68 -22.74 2.03
CA ILE A 127 -1.09 -22.37 3.31
C ILE A 127 -1.31 -23.46 4.35
N ILE A 128 -2.52 -23.98 4.55
CA ILE A 128 -2.77 -24.95 5.62
C ILE A 128 -2.48 -26.41 5.23
N LYS A 129 -2.82 -26.85 4.03
CA LYS A 129 -2.79 -28.27 3.64
C LYS A 129 -1.67 -28.66 2.68
N ASN A 130 -0.89 -27.69 2.18
CA ASN A 130 0.10 -27.94 1.12
C ASN A 130 -0.51 -28.67 -0.11
N GLU A 131 -1.77 -28.37 -0.42
CA GLU A 131 -2.45 -28.78 -1.65
C GLU A 131 -1.79 -28.12 -2.87
N ASP A 132 -2.22 -28.46 -4.09
CA ASP A 132 -1.67 -27.87 -5.31
C ASP A 132 -1.77 -26.35 -5.27
N CYS A 133 -0.60 -25.71 -5.24
CA CYS A 133 -0.49 -24.27 -5.22
C CYS A 133 -0.81 -23.72 -6.61
N PRO A 134 -1.77 -22.79 -6.77
CA PRO A 134 -1.76 -21.93 -7.95
C PRO A 134 -0.49 -21.10 -7.83
N LEU A 135 0.57 -21.41 -8.58
CA LEU A 135 1.91 -20.82 -8.41
C LEU A 135 2.01 -19.37 -8.88
N ASP A 136 0.90 -18.61 -8.88
CA ASP A 136 0.89 -17.26 -9.44
C ASP A 136 1.35 -16.21 -8.42
N PHE A 137 2.54 -16.45 -7.88
CA PHE A 137 3.24 -15.55 -6.99
C PHE A 137 4.76 -15.66 -7.19
N SER A 138 5.45 -14.56 -6.87
CA SER A 138 6.90 -14.49 -6.89
C SER A 138 7.43 -14.08 -5.53
N LEU A 139 8.51 -14.76 -5.11
CA LEU A 139 9.20 -14.49 -3.86
C LEU A 139 10.62 -14.08 -4.16
N PHE A 140 11.07 -13.00 -3.54
CA PHE A 140 12.46 -12.56 -3.56
C PHE A 140 12.98 -12.48 -2.13
N VAL A 141 14.27 -12.74 -1.96
CA VAL A 141 14.97 -12.56 -0.69
C VAL A 141 16.25 -11.76 -0.92
N GLN A 142 16.58 -10.91 0.04
CA GLN A 142 17.79 -10.09 0.06
C GLN A 142 18.42 -10.13 1.46
N TYR A 143 19.74 -10.08 1.49
CA TYR A 143 20.52 -9.94 2.72
C TYR A 143 21.05 -8.52 2.80
N ILE A 144 20.58 -7.74 3.77
CA ILE A 144 20.87 -6.30 3.87
C ILE A 144 21.84 -6.02 5.01
N ASP A 145 22.60 -4.93 4.86
CA ASP A 145 23.32 -4.32 5.94
C ASP A 145 22.34 -3.53 6.83
N LEU A 146 22.52 -3.62 8.14
CA LEU A 146 21.65 -2.92 9.09
C LEU A 146 22.09 -1.49 9.35
N SER A 147 23.27 -1.08 8.89
CA SER A 147 23.68 0.33 8.98
C SER A 147 22.92 1.18 7.98
N ILE A 148 22.10 2.10 8.48
CA ILE A 148 21.68 3.28 7.74
C ILE A 148 22.87 4.25 7.79
N GLN A 149 23.26 4.86 6.68
CA GLN A 149 24.36 5.83 6.61
C GLN A 149 24.00 7.19 7.26
N ASN A 150 23.36 7.19 8.43
CA ASN A 150 23.33 8.36 9.31
C ASN A 150 24.52 8.30 10.27
N SER A 151 25.00 9.46 10.71
CA SER A 151 26.27 9.66 11.42
C SER A 151 26.47 8.81 12.69
N ASP A 152 25.39 8.29 13.28
CA ASP A 152 25.43 7.45 14.48
C ASP A 152 25.35 5.96 14.14
N LYS A 153 26.51 5.40 13.76
CA LYS A 153 26.71 4.04 13.21
C LYS A 153 26.36 2.87 14.15
N GLN A 154 25.90 3.10 15.39
CA GLN A 154 25.82 2.06 16.43
C GLN A 154 24.41 1.51 16.75
N GLU A 155 23.32 2.19 16.39
CA GLU A 155 21.99 1.84 16.95
C GLU A 155 21.22 0.70 16.23
N TYR A 156 21.61 0.32 15.00
CA TYR A 156 20.69 -0.46 14.14
C TYR A 156 21.04 -1.92 13.92
N TYR A 157 22.27 -2.33 14.23
CA TYR A 157 22.50 -3.76 14.31
C TYR A 157 21.92 -4.21 15.61
N HIS A 158 20.84 -4.98 15.53
CA HIS A 158 20.26 -5.66 16.67
C HIS A 158 21.21 -6.76 17.17
N PHE A 159 22.34 -6.31 17.70
CA PHE A 159 23.30 -7.09 18.43
C PHE A 159 22.91 -7.04 19.90
N ASP A 160 23.03 -8.17 20.58
CA ASP A 160 22.86 -8.20 22.02
C ASP A 160 24.05 -7.52 22.74
N SER A 161 24.02 -7.50 24.06
CA SER A 161 25.09 -6.94 24.90
C SER A 161 26.45 -7.61 24.72
N GLN A 162 26.51 -8.76 24.02
CA GLN A 162 27.73 -9.49 23.69
C GLN A 162 28.17 -9.25 22.23
N ASN A 163 27.54 -8.29 21.54
CA ASN A 163 27.76 -7.96 20.14
C ASN A 163 27.41 -9.12 19.18
N MET A 164 26.47 -10.00 19.58
CA MET A 164 26.06 -11.16 18.80
C MET A 164 24.74 -10.91 18.10
N TYR A 165 24.66 -11.25 16.80
CA TYR A 165 23.47 -11.03 16.01
C TYR A 165 22.30 -11.84 16.57
N LYS A 166 21.20 -11.17 16.87
CA LYS A 166 19.99 -11.79 17.37
C LYS A 166 18.78 -11.25 16.64
N ILE A 167 17.98 -12.14 16.06
CA ILE A 167 16.69 -11.77 15.49
C ILE A 167 15.75 -11.31 16.58
N ASP A 168 15.36 -10.05 16.52
CA ASP A 168 14.52 -9.36 17.50
C ASP A 168 13.73 -8.18 16.87
N HIS A 169 13.78 -8.05 15.55
CA HIS A 169 13.11 -7.00 14.78
C HIS A 169 12.41 -7.59 13.56
N PHE A 170 11.12 -7.30 13.42
CA PHE A 170 10.26 -7.82 12.36
C PHE A 170 9.29 -6.73 11.94
N ARG A 171 9.25 -6.44 10.64
CA ARG A 171 8.35 -5.47 10.05
C ARG A 171 7.69 -6.06 8.80
N ILE A 172 6.47 -5.65 8.56
CA ILE A 172 5.70 -6.04 7.38
C ILE A 172 4.83 -4.87 6.92
N GLY A 173 4.76 -4.67 5.61
CA GLY A 173 3.83 -3.70 5.02
C GLY A 173 3.61 -3.93 3.54
N PRO A 174 2.58 -3.31 2.94
CA PRO A 174 2.47 -3.20 1.50
C PRO A 174 3.70 -2.52 0.90
N SER A 175 3.98 -2.79 -0.36
CA SER A 175 5.01 -2.11 -1.15
C SER A 175 4.48 -1.89 -2.55
N ARG A 176 5.06 -0.93 -3.27
CA ARG A 176 4.65 -0.60 -4.64
C ARG A 176 5.86 -0.22 -5.45
N LEU A 177 5.68 -0.30 -6.76
CA LEU A 177 6.72 0.04 -7.71
C LEU A 177 6.34 1.38 -8.32
N ARG A 178 7.24 2.37 -8.23
CA ARG A 178 6.96 3.74 -8.64
C ARG A 178 6.59 3.84 -10.12
N ASP A 179 7.34 3.14 -10.97
CA ASP A 179 7.28 3.32 -12.43
C ASP A 179 6.66 2.11 -13.15
N VAL A 180 6.08 1.17 -12.40
CA VAL A 180 5.44 -0.03 -12.95
C VAL A 180 4.05 -0.18 -12.34
N SER A 181 3.07 -0.40 -13.21
CA SER A 181 1.70 -0.69 -12.82
C SER A 181 1.63 -1.94 -11.94
N THR A 182 1.02 -1.84 -10.76
CA THR A 182 0.81 -2.98 -9.85
C THR A 182 -0.67 -3.19 -9.53
N TYR A 183 -1.59 -2.69 -10.35
CA TYR A 183 -3.05 -2.78 -10.12
C TYR A 183 -3.58 -4.21 -10.00
N HIS A 184 -2.95 -5.14 -10.72
CA HIS A 184 -3.35 -6.54 -10.80
C HIS A 184 -2.43 -7.45 -9.99
N CYS A 185 -1.79 -6.92 -8.95
CA CYS A 185 -1.07 -7.74 -8.00
C CYS A 185 -1.09 -7.13 -6.60
N SER A 186 -0.69 -7.92 -5.61
CA SER A 186 -0.39 -7.46 -4.28
C SER A 186 1.08 -7.66 -4.00
N ILE A 187 1.77 -6.60 -3.60
CA ILE A 187 3.17 -6.63 -3.19
C ILE A 187 3.26 -6.27 -1.71
N ARG A 188 3.86 -7.15 -0.92
CA ARG A 188 4.18 -6.90 0.50
C ARG A 188 5.64 -7.22 0.77
N THR A 189 6.27 -6.38 1.59
CA THR A 189 7.64 -6.55 2.05
C THR A 189 7.64 -7.00 3.49
N VAL A 190 8.42 -8.04 3.78
CA VAL A 190 8.68 -8.55 5.15
C VAL A 190 10.16 -8.37 5.45
N ILE A 191 10.48 -7.59 6.48
CA ILE A 191 11.85 -7.35 6.92
C ILE A 191 12.04 -7.98 8.29
N ILE A 192 13.04 -8.84 8.43
CA ILE A 192 13.39 -9.53 9.66
C ILE A 192 14.88 -9.37 9.88
N ASN A 193 15.27 -8.42 10.74
CA ASN A 193 16.64 -7.92 10.83
C ASN A 193 17.25 -7.73 9.42
N SER A 194 18.28 -8.52 9.10
CA SER A 194 19.04 -8.44 7.85
C SER A 194 18.40 -9.15 6.66
N PHE A 195 17.21 -9.73 6.81
CA PHE A 195 16.51 -10.42 5.73
C PHE A 195 15.33 -9.59 5.24
N VAL A 196 15.30 -9.31 3.95
CA VAL A 196 14.15 -8.66 3.29
C VAL A 196 13.53 -9.66 2.33
N PHE A 197 12.22 -9.85 2.45
CA PHE A 197 11.44 -10.66 1.53
C PHE A 197 10.46 -9.76 0.78
N PHE A 198 10.43 -9.89 -0.54
CA PHE A 198 9.39 -9.29 -1.38
C PHE A 198 8.45 -10.41 -1.84
N ILE A 199 7.17 -10.26 -1.53
CA ILE A 199 6.13 -11.22 -1.86
C ILE A 199 5.17 -10.54 -2.84
N VAL A 200 5.14 -11.05 -4.07
CA VAL A 200 4.25 -10.59 -5.13
C VAL A 200 3.22 -11.68 -5.39
N VAL A 201 1.94 -11.39 -5.21
CA VAL A 201 0.84 -12.29 -5.57
C VAL A 201 0.08 -11.68 -6.73
N TYR A 202 -0.04 -12.41 -7.82
CA TYR A 202 -0.65 -11.92 -9.06
C TYR A 202 -2.15 -12.25 -9.09
N ASP A 203 -2.93 -11.29 -9.59
CA ASP A 203 -4.30 -11.51 -10.03
C ASP A 203 -4.28 -12.21 -11.40
N THR A 204 -5.32 -12.99 -11.68
CA THR A 204 -5.56 -13.62 -12.99
C THR A 204 -5.53 -12.67 -14.19
N ARG A 205 -5.76 -11.36 -13.96
CA ARG A 205 -5.69 -10.31 -14.98
C ARG A 205 -4.26 -9.87 -15.32
N CYS A 206 -3.27 -10.26 -14.51
CA CYS A 206 -1.88 -9.89 -14.72
C CYS A 206 -1.28 -10.72 -15.87
N THR A 207 -0.84 -10.05 -16.93
CA THR A 207 -0.22 -10.70 -18.10
C THR A 207 1.19 -11.20 -17.77
N ASN A 208 1.77 -12.04 -18.63
CA ASN A 208 3.15 -12.48 -18.45
C ASN A 208 4.15 -11.33 -18.59
N GLU A 209 3.84 -10.36 -19.45
CA GLU A 209 4.58 -9.12 -19.63
C GLU A 209 4.56 -8.27 -18.35
N ASP A 210 3.39 -8.11 -17.72
CA ASP A 210 3.26 -7.40 -16.44
C ASP A 210 4.11 -8.06 -15.36
N LYS A 211 4.00 -9.39 -15.21
CA LYS A 211 4.79 -10.17 -14.25
C LYS A 211 6.28 -9.96 -14.48
N LYS A 212 6.74 -10.05 -15.73
CA LYS A 212 8.15 -9.85 -16.07
C LYS A 212 8.61 -8.44 -15.76
N SER A 213 7.80 -7.42 -16.06
CA SER A 213 8.09 -6.01 -15.76
C SER A 213 8.25 -5.77 -14.26
N ILE A 214 7.31 -6.28 -13.46
CA ILE A 214 7.33 -6.21 -11.99
C ILE A 214 8.59 -6.87 -11.42
N GLU A 215 8.90 -8.09 -11.86
CA GLU A 215 10.07 -8.83 -11.37
C GLU A 215 11.39 -8.15 -11.76
N GLN A 216 11.49 -7.65 -12.99
CA GLN A 216 12.66 -6.92 -13.46
C GLN A 216 12.85 -5.61 -12.70
N TYR A 217 11.77 -4.90 -12.38
CA TYR A 217 11.83 -3.69 -11.58
C TYR A 217 12.34 -3.97 -10.16
N ILE A 218 11.84 -5.02 -9.51
CA ILE A 218 12.30 -5.44 -8.17
C ILE A 218 13.81 -5.73 -8.21
N ILE A 219 14.29 -6.52 -9.19
CA ILE A 219 15.71 -6.87 -9.33
C ILE A 219 16.56 -5.63 -9.65
N LYS A 220 16.08 -4.74 -10.53
CA LYS A 220 16.81 -3.54 -10.96
C LYS A 220 17.07 -2.60 -9.78
N HIS A 221 16.08 -2.38 -8.92
CA HIS A 221 16.19 -1.46 -7.79
C HIS A 221 16.71 -2.13 -6.51
N ASN A 222 16.76 -3.47 -6.49
CA ASN A 222 17.32 -4.26 -5.40
C ASN A 222 18.34 -5.26 -5.96
N SER A 223 19.51 -4.76 -6.35
CA SER A 223 20.52 -5.54 -7.09
C SER A 223 21.05 -6.79 -6.38
N CYS A 224 20.91 -6.86 -5.05
CA CYS A 224 21.26 -8.04 -4.26
C CYS A 224 20.07 -8.98 -3.98
N ALA A 225 18.86 -8.63 -4.43
CA ALA A 225 17.68 -9.49 -4.29
C ALA A 225 17.80 -10.70 -5.23
N VAL A 226 17.39 -11.86 -4.73
CA VAL A 226 17.40 -13.12 -5.49
C VAL A 226 16.02 -13.74 -5.43
N LYS A 227 15.48 -14.14 -6.60
CA LYS A 227 14.22 -14.87 -6.68
C LYS A 227 14.36 -16.25 -6.03
N ILE A 228 13.47 -16.58 -5.12
CA ILE A 228 13.36 -17.88 -4.47
C ILE A 228 12.72 -18.85 -5.48
N GLN A 229 13.31 -20.03 -5.67
CA GLN A 229 12.86 -21.02 -6.65
C GLN A 229 12.56 -22.36 -5.97
N LYS A 230 11.48 -23.03 -6.39
CA LYS A 230 11.12 -24.36 -5.86
C LYS A 230 12.21 -25.42 -6.06
N SER A 231 12.96 -25.33 -7.15
CA SER A 231 14.06 -26.25 -7.49
C SER A 231 15.31 -26.04 -6.62
N SER A 232 15.49 -24.86 -6.02
CA SER A 232 16.66 -24.55 -5.23
C SER A 232 16.42 -24.81 -3.74
N LYS A 233 17.42 -25.38 -3.08
CA LYS A 233 17.45 -25.59 -1.62
C LYS A 233 18.41 -24.64 -0.91
N LYS A 234 19.20 -23.88 -1.69
CA LYS A 234 20.29 -23.05 -1.20
C LYS A 234 20.58 -21.92 -2.19
N ILE A 235 20.51 -20.68 -1.71
CA ILE A 235 20.87 -19.50 -2.49
C ILE A 235 22.04 -18.79 -1.82
N LYS A 236 22.94 -18.21 -2.61
CA LYS A 236 23.98 -17.31 -2.11
C LYS A 236 23.40 -15.89 -2.12
N LEU A 237 23.40 -15.22 -0.97
CA LEU A 237 23.01 -13.82 -0.85
C LEU A 237 24.23 -12.98 -0.54
N ASN A 238 24.46 -11.94 -1.33
CA ASN A 238 25.48 -10.93 -1.04
C ASN A 238 24.84 -9.84 -0.16
N LYS A 239 25.64 -9.27 0.75
CA LYS A 239 25.20 -8.19 1.63
C LYS A 239 24.99 -6.91 0.81
N ASP A 240 23.79 -6.36 0.88
CA ASP A 240 23.44 -5.08 0.30
C ASP A 240 23.65 -3.94 1.29
N LYS A 241 24.51 -2.98 0.97
CA LYS A 241 24.79 -1.81 1.80
C LYS A 241 23.96 -0.59 1.43
N THR A 242 23.28 -0.64 0.30
CA THR A 242 22.52 0.47 -0.28
C THR A 242 21.01 0.23 -0.20
N PHE A 243 20.56 -0.92 0.36
CA PHE A 243 19.14 -1.25 0.47
C PHE A 243 18.33 -0.08 1.03
N TRP A 244 18.71 0.44 2.21
CA TRP A 244 17.97 1.54 2.82
C TRP A 244 17.97 2.77 1.91
N GLN A 245 19.13 3.24 1.45
CA GLN A 245 19.23 4.38 0.53
C GLN A 245 18.35 4.23 -0.74
N ASN A 246 18.42 3.07 -1.40
CA ASN A 246 17.67 2.81 -2.63
C ASN A 246 16.18 2.60 -2.37
N SER A 247 15.83 1.96 -1.25
CA SER A 247 14.45 1.73 -0.84
C SER A 247 13.76 3.05 -0.51
N LEU A 248 14.45 4.03 0.09
CA LEU A 248 13.91 5.36 0.35
C LEU A 248 13.56 6.09 -0.95
N LEU A 249 14.38 5.91 -1.99
CA LEU A 249 14.18 6.53 -3.30
C LEU A 249 13.11 5.84 -4.18
N SER A 250 12.84 4.55 -3.94
CA SER A 250 11.97 3.71 -4.79
C SER A 250 10.70 3.21 -4.10
N ASN A 251 10.62 3.31 -2.78
CA ASN A 251 9.49 2.88 -1.95
C ASN A 251 9.27 3.93 -0.84
N LEU A 252 8.58 5.03 -1.14
CA LEU A 252 8.16 6.03 -0.14
C LEU A 252 7.53 5.36 1.10
N TYR A 253 6.76 4.30 0.90
CA TYR A 253 6.10 3.58 1.99
C TYR A 253 7.06 2.85 2.95
N LEU A 254 8.23 2.41 2.47
CA LEU A 254 9.27 1.88 3.36
C LEU A 254 9.84 3.00 4.23
N HIS A 255 9.85 4.27 3.80
CA HIS A 255 10.24 5.41 4.63
C HIS A 255 9.23 5.66 5.78
N ASP A 256 7.98 5.93 5.42
CA ASP A 256 6.92 6.42 6.34
C ASP A 256 6.47 5.40 7.39
N ASN A 257 6.73 4.11 7.15
CA ASN A 257 6.42 3.04 8.11
C ASN A 257 7.63 2.52 8.85
N PHE A 258 8.85 2.69 8.29
CA PHE A 258 10.02 2.01 8.83
C PHE A 258 10.99 2.93 9.58
N LEU A 259 11.07 4.22 9.26
CA LEU A 259 12.11 5.07 9.82
C LEU A 259 11.61 6.19 10.74
N GLU A 260 10.39 6.67 10.55
CA GLU A 260 9.86 7.80 11.32
C GLU A 260 8.65 7.40 12.16
N GLU A 261 8.52 8.01 13.35
CA GLU A 261 7.28 7.97 14.11
C GLU A 261 6.23 8.81 13.38
N ARG A 262 5.13 8.19 12.94
CA ARG A 262 4.02 8.95 12.35
C ARG A 262 3.41 9.87 13.40
N LYS A 263 3.34 11.16 13.09
CA LYS A 263 2.56 12.15 13.84
C LYS A 263 1.25 12.34 13.11
N ALA A 264 0.19 11.67 13.55
CA ALA A 264 -1.15 11.92 13.04
C ALA A 264 -1.82 12.99 13.89
N GLU A 265 -1.85 14.24 13.42
CA GLU A 265 -2.76 15.27 13.92
C GLU A 265 -3.99 15.27 13.03
N TYR A 266 -5.11 14.75 13.54
CA TYR A 266 -6.34 14.68 12.76
C TYR A 266 -7.19 15.93 13.03
N ASN A 267 -7.48 16.68 11.97
CA ASN A 267 -8.56 17.67 11.95
C ASN A 267 -9.79 17.02 11.29
N GLU A 268 -11.02 17.29 11.75
CA GLU A 268 -12.30 16.86 11.10
C GLU A 268 -12.89 17.89 10.14
N GLU A 269 -12.30 19.08 10.10
CA GLU A 269 -12.82 20.19 9.30
C GLU A 269 -12.74 19.90 7.81
N LEU A 270 -13.81 20.27 7.09
CA LEU A 270 -13.79 20.34 5.64
C LEU A 270 -12.84 21.46 5.25
N LEU A 271 -11.90 21.18 4.35
CA LEU A 271 -11.01 22.21 3.82
C LEU A 271 -11.74 22.91 2.69
N ILE A 272 -11.93 24.22 2.83
CA ILE A 272 -12.61 25.05 1.85
C ILE A 272 -11.61 26.08 1.33
N ILE A 273 -11.46 26.15 0.02
CA ILE A 273 -10.86 27.32 -0.63
C ILE A 273 -11.94 28.12 -1.34
N THR A 274 -11.70 29.41 -1.51
CA THR A 274 -12.58 30.27 -2.30
C THR A 274 -11.80 30.77 -3.51
N LEU A 275 -12.28 30.42 -4.70
CA LEU A 275 -11.80 30.94 -5.96
C LEU A 275 -12.55 32.24 -6.27
N SER A 276 -11.80 33.31 -6.49
CA SER A 276 -12.37 34.56 -6.96
C SER A 276 -12.67 34.51 -8.46
N LYS A 277 -13.58 35.37 -8.88
CA LYS A 277 -13.86 35.63 -10.30
C LYS A 277 -12.59 35.99 -11.08
N GLU A 278 -11.69 36.79 -10.51
CA GLU A 278 -10.43 37.17 -11.16
C GLU A 278 -9.55 35.94 -11.43
N GLU A 279 -9.41 35.04 -10.46
CA GLU A 279 -8.63 33.80 -10.62
C GLU A 279 -9.22 32.89 -11.70
N ILE A 280 -10.55 32.79 -11.77
CA ILE A 280 -11.23 32.00 -12.80
C ILE A 280 -11.00 32.61 -14.18
N GLU A 281 -11.19 33.92 -14.33
CA GLU A 281 -11.04 34.61 -15.62
C GLU A 281 -9.58 34.68 -16.10
N THR A 282 -8.61 34.61 -15.18
CA THR A 282 -7.17 34.62 -15.48
C THR A 282 -6.52 33.24 -15.52
N GLN A 283 -7.30 32.16 -15.32
CA GLN A 283 -6.79 30.78 -15.25
C GLN A 283 -5.70 30.58 -14.20
N ASP A 284 -5.87 31.22 -13.04
CA ASP A 284 -4.94 31.05 -11.92
C ASP A 284 -5.27 29.78 -11.12
N TYR A 285 -4.38 28.79 -11.23
CA TYR A 285 -4.46 27.52 -10.48
C TYR A 285 -3.51 27.47 -9.29
N THR A 286 -2.88 28.58 -8.90
CA THR A 286 -1.85 28.61 -7.84
C THR A 286 -2.37 28.05 -6.52
N GLN A 287 -3.59 28.44 -6.11
CA GLN A 287 -4.20 27.93 -4.87
C GLN A 287 -4.45 26.41 -4.94
N ILE A 288 -4.96 25.91 -6.06
CA ILE A 288 -5.23 24.48 -6.28
C ILE A 288 -3.93 23.68 -6.25
N ASN A 289 -2.92 24.13 -6.99
CA ASN A 289 -1.63 23.45 -7.05
C ASN A 289 -0.96 23.42 -5.67
N HIS A 290 -0.96 24.54 -4.94
CA HIS A 290 -0.42 24.60 -3.58
C HIS A 290 -1.17 23.64 -2.64
N PHE A 291 -2.49 23.55 -2.77
CA PHE A 291 -3.29 22.60 -2.01
C PHE A 291 -2.87 21.16 -2.32
N ILE A 292 -2.87 20.73 -3.59
CA ILE A 292 -2.56 19.35 -3.97
C ILE A 292 -1.15 18.97 -3.51
N VAL A 293 -0.15 19.83 -3.77
CA VAL A 293 1.24 19.57 -3.38
C VAL A 293 1.39 19.44 -1.86
N SER A 294 0.77 20.33 -1.08
CA SER A 294 0.87 20.30 0.38
C SER A 294 0.03 19.21 1.06
N LYS A 295 -0.89 18.56 0.33
CA LYS A 295 -1.83 17.55 0.85
C LYS A 295 -1.63 16.17 0.22
N ALA A 296 -0.59 16.01 -0.58
CA ALA A 296 -0.19 14.76 -1.23
C ALA A 296 1.30 14.44 -1.02
N GLU A 297 1.88 14.86 0.10
CA GLU A 297 3.30 14.59 0.40
C GLU A 297 3.52 13.13 0.81
N SER A 298 2.59 12.56 1.57
CA SER A 298 2.63 11.19 2.09
C SER A 298 1.35 10.39 1.84
N LYS A 299 1.41 9.08 2.09
CA LYS A 299 0.21 8.22 2.07
C LYS A 299 -0.81 8.66 3.12
N ASP A 300 -0.36 9.14 4.27
CA ASP A 300 -1.26 9.54 5.34
C ASP A 300 -2.00 10.83 4.96
N ASP A 301 -1.35 11.78 4.27
CA ASP A 301 -2.00 13.00 3.79
C ASP A 301 -3.13 12.67 2.81
N ILE A 302 -2.83 11.90 1.76
CA ILE A 302 -3.86 11.56 0.76
C ILE A 302 -5.01 10.76 1.39
N ILE A 303 -4.76 9.86 2.35
CA ILE A 303 -5.85 9.16 3.06
C ILE A 303 -6.63 10.13 3.95
N GLU A 304 -5.94 11.03 4.63
CA GLU A 304 -6.54 12.02 5.53
C GLU A 304 -7.46 12.96 4.78
N TYR A 305 -7.08 13.40 3.57
CA TYR A 305 -7.80 14.41 2.78
C TYR A 305 -8.72 13.83 1.70
N LEU A 306 -8.89 12.51 1.65
CA LEU A 306 -9.85 11.83 0.76
C LEU A 306 -11.27 12.40 0.94
N GLN A 307 -11.82 13.01 -0.11
CA GLN A 307 -13.17 13.61 -0.16
C GLN A 307 -13.42 14.72 0.88
N ARG A 308 -12.38 15.46 1.29
CA ARG A 308 -12.46 16.52 2.33
C ARG A 308 -12.17 17.92 1.85
N PHE A 309 -12.08 18.11 0.55
CA PHE A 309 -11.81 19.40 -0.06
C PHE A 309 -13.07 19.93 -0.74
N GLU A 310 -13.40 21.20 -0.55
CA GLU A 310 -14.47 21.88 -1.27
C GLU A 310 -13.96 23.20 -1.83
N ILE A 311 -14.49 23.56 -2.99
CA ILE A 311 -14.19 24.81 -3.66
C ILE A 311 -15.44 25.67 -3.67
N CYS A 312 -15.35 26.86 -3.09
CA CYS A 312 -16.35 27.89 -3.24
C CYS A 312 -15.92 28.86 -4.36
N VAL A 313 -16.90 29.41 -5.07
CA VAL A 313 -16.65 30.41 -6.12
C VAL A 313 -17.31 31.71 -5.69
N ASP A 314 -16.53 32.79 -5.64
CA ASP A 314 -17.03 34.14 -5.33
C ASP A 314 -16.84 35.11 -6.51
N GLY A 315 -17.67 36.14 -6.56
CA GLY A 315 -17.60 37.21 -7.58
C GLY A 315 -18.59 37.06 -8.74
N TYR A 316 -19.28 35.92 -8.87
CA TYR A 316 -20.35 35.71 -9.87
C TYR A 316 -21.76 35.94 -9.32
N ASN A 317 -21.91 36.41 -8.07
CA ASN A 317 -23.21 36.59 -7.39
C ASN A 317 -24.23 37.49 -8.13
N LYS A 318 -23.78 38.31 -9.08
CA LYS A 318 -24.62 39.21 -9.88
C LYS A 318 -24.85 38.72 -11.32
N ASP A 319 -24.19 37.63 -11.71
CA ASP A 319 -24.43 37.00 -13.00
C ASP A 319 -25.78 36.26 -12.95
N PRO A 320 -26.69 36.47 -13.91
CA PRO A 320 -28.00 35.80 -13.90
C PRO A 320 -27.92 34.31 -14.28
N ARG A 321 -26.77 33.84 -14.77
CA ARG A 321 -26.53 32.46 -15.17
C ARG A 321 -26.08 31.60 -13.98
N GLU A 322 -26.32 30.30 -14.07
CA GLU A 322 -25.66 29.34 -13.18
C GLU A 322 -24.16 29.25 -13.53
N LEU A 323 -23.30 28.93 -12.56
CA LEU A 323 -21.85 28.86 -12.76
C LEU A 323 -21.47 28.00 -13.98
N TYR A 324 -22.13 26.85 -14.17
CA TYR A 324 -21.83 25.93 -15.26
C TYR A 324 -22.24 26.41 -16.65
N GLU A 325 -22.92 27.56 -16.75
CA GLU A 325 -23.31 28.21 -18.00
C GLU A 325 -22.37 29.38 -18.36
N ILE A 326 -21.45 29.74 -17.47
CA ILE A 326 -20.48 30.83 -17.65
C ILE A 326 -19.28 30.30 -18.45
N PRO A 327 -18.99 30.83 -19.66
CA PRO A 327 -17.92 30.33 -20.52
C PRO A 327 -16.53 30.34 -19.86
N GLU A 328 -16.22 31.39 -19.11
CA GLU A 328 -14.94 31.54 -18.41
C GLU A 328 -14.77 30.44 -17.35
N PHE A 329 -15.84 30.15 -16.60
CA PHE A 329 -15.85 29.04 -15.64
C PHE A 329 -15.76 27.67 -16.32
N GLN A 330 -16.40 27.48 -17.47
CA GLN A 330 -16.32 26.24 -18.25
C GLN A 330 -14.89 25.95 -18.70
N VAL A 331 -14.18 26.96 -19.22
CA VAL A 331 -12.77 26.81 -19.63
C VAL A 331 -11.92 26.45 -18.41
N TYR A 332 -12.07 27.21 -17.31
CA TYR A 332 -11.31 26.99 -16.09
C TYR A 332 -11.42 25.57 -15.56
N VAL A 333 -12.64 25.02 -15.45
CA VAL A 333 -12.80 23.67 -14.90
C VAL A 333 -12.38 22.55 -15.85
N CYS A 334 -12.44 22.77 -17.16
CA CYS A 334 -11.90 21.81 -18.14
C CYS A 334 -10.37 21.71 -18.02
N GLU A 335 -9.68 22.85 -17.97
CA GLU A 335 -8.23 22.91 -17.77
C GLU A 335 -7.83 22.40 -16.38
N LEU A 336 -8.60 22.71 -15.33
CA LEU A 336 -8.40 22.16 -13.99
C LEU A 336 -8.38 20.61 -13.99
N ILE A 337 -9.30 19.97 -14.71
CA ILE A 337 -9.34 18.50 -14.80
C ILE A 337 -8.23 17.96 -15.69
N ASP A 338 -7.80 18.72 -16.69
CA ASP A 338 -6.73 18.31 -17.59
C ASP A 338 -5.35 18.40 -16.91
N ASP A 339 -5.13 19.44 -16.10
CA ASP A 339 -3.86 19.71 -15.43
C ASP A 339 -3.76 19.04 -14.04
N PHE A 340 -4.88 18.91 -13.32
CA PHE A 340 -4.95 18.38 -11.95
C PHE A 340 -6.02 17.29 -11.78
N PRO A 341 -6.03 16.23 -12.59
CA PRO A 341 -7.06 15.18 -12.56
C PRO A 341 -7.17 14.45 -11.21
N GLU A 342 -6.09 14.39 -10.42
CA GLU A 342 -6.07 13.83 -9.07
C GLU A 342 -6.94 14.61 -8.08
N ILE A 343 -7.38 15.82 -8.40
CA ILE A 343 -8.27 16.63 -7.55
C ILE A 343 -9.55 15.89 -7.16
N ILE A 344 -10.04 14.96 -8.01
CA ILE A 344 -11.22 14.13 -7.74
C ILE A 344 -11.07 13.26 -6.50
N TRP A 345 -9.83 12.92 -6.11
CA TRP A 345 -9.56 12.23 -4.86
C TRP A 345 -9.92 13.08 -3.64
N PHE A 346 -9.51 14.35 -3.67
CA PHE A 346 -9.66 15.27 -2.55
C PHE A 346 -11.04 15.91 -2.51
N LEU A 347 -11.57 16.28 -3.67
CA LEU A 347 -12.83 17.00 -3.80
C LEU A 347 -13.99 16.21 -3.18
N ASN A 348 -14.81 16.89 -2.40
CA ASN A 348 -16.03 16.32 -1.86
C ASN A 348 -17.07 16.22 -2.98
N LEU A 349 -17.12 15.06 -3.62
CA LEU A 349 -17.97 14.84 -4.79
C LEU A 349 -19.48 14.95 -4.45
N LYS A 350 -19.86 14.91 -3.18
CA LYS A 350 -21.25 15.08 -2.74
C LYS A 350 -21.66 16.53 -2.52
N ALA A 351 -20.70 17.46 -2.49
CA ALA A 351 -20.93 18.87 -2.24
C ALA A 351 -21.29 19.62 -3.54
N GLY A 352 -21.23 20.96 -3.48
CA GLY A 352 -21.82 21.85 -4.50
C GLY A 352 -20.93 22.06 -5.71
N PHE A 353 -19.61 22.05 -5.51
CA PHE A 353 -18.66 22.33 -6.60
C PHE A 353 -18.64 21.25 -7.68
N PHE A 354 -18.61 19.97 -7.29
CA PHE A 354 -18.50 18.86 -8.24
C PHE A 354 -19.65 18.85 -9.28
N PRO A 355 -20.94 19.03 -8.92
CA PRO A 355 -22.01 19.24 -9.88
C PRO A 355 -21.75 20.33 -10.92
N ALA A 356 -21.29 21.51 -10.48
CA ALA A 356 -21.00 22.62 -11.38
C ALA A 356 -19.82 22.29 -12.30
N LEU A 357 -18.75 21.69 -11.75
CA LEU A 357 -17.60 21.21 -12.52
C LEU A 357 -18.00 20.20 -13.59
N ALA A 358 -18.78 19.18 -13.22
CA ALA A 358 -19.20 18.15 -14.16
C ALA A 358 -20.09 18.75 -15.26
N ALA A 359 -21.11 19.53 -14.90
CA ALA A 359 -22.01 20.17 -15.86
C ALA A 359 -21.25 21.09 -16.83
N SER A 360 -20.28 21.88 -16.33
CA SER A 360 -19.40 22.70 -17.15
C SER A 360 -18.59 21.89 -18.16
N TYR A 361 -17.95 20.80 -17.70
CA TYR A 361 -17.16 19.93 -18.57
C TYR A 361 -18.02 19.37 -19.72
N PHE A 362 -19.22 18.89 -19.41
CA PHE A 362 -20.14 18.40 -20.44
C PHE A 362 -20.60 19.52 -21.37
N ASN A 363 -20.96 20.70 -20.85
CA ASN A 363 -21.38 21.83 -21.69
C ASN A 363 -20.29 22.25 -22.67
N TYR A 364 -19.03 22.21 -22.23
CA TYR A 364 -17.87 22.55 -23.04
C TYR A 364 -17.61 21.52 -24.15
N TYR A 365 -17.59 20.22 -23.81
CA TYR A 365 -17.17 19.16 -24.76
C TYR A 365 -18.31 18.50 -25.55
N ARG A 366 -19.59 18.72 -25.20
CA ARG A 366 -20.73 18.04 -25.86
C ARG A 366 -20.82 18.24 -27.37
N LYS A 367 -20.22 19.29 -27.91
CA LYS A 367 -20.22 19.59 -29.35
C LYS A 367 -18.99 19.08 -30.10
N THR A 368 -17.93 18.72 -29.38
CA THR A 368 -16.60 18.44 -29.95
C THR A 368 -16.14 17.00 -29.69
N VAL A 369 -16.76 16.31 -28.74
CA VAL A 369 -16.41 14.94 -28.34
C VAL A 369 -17.63 14.02 -28.52
N ASP A 370 -17.42 12.88 -29.19
CA ASP A 370 -18.49 11.90 -29.46
C ASP A 370 -19.05 11.25 -28.18
N ASN A 371 -18.20 11.02 -27.17
CA ASN A 371 -18.58 10.44 -25.88
C ASN A 371 -17.90 11.18 -24.71
N PRO A 372 -18.41 12.38 -24.35
CA PRO A 372 -17.78 13.22 -23.33
C PRO A 372 -17.78 12.58 -21.94
N LEU A 373 -18.72 11.66 -21.67
CA LEU A 373 -18.76 10.94 -20.39
C LEU A 373 -17.61 9.95 -20.27
N ALA A 374 -17.37 9.15 -21.31
CA ALA A 374 -16.25 8.23 -21.31
C ALA A 374 -14.91 8.97 -21.21
N GLU A 375 -14.76 10.09 -21.91
CA GLU A 375 -13.56 10.92 -21.82
C GLU A 375 -13.36 11.49 -20.41
N PHE A 376 -14.40 12.10 -19.82
CA PHE A 376 -14.34 12.63 -18.46
C PHE A 376 -13.93 11.58 -17.44
N MET A 377 -14.53 10.39 -17.52
CA MET A 377 -14.19 9.24 -16.67
C MET A 377 -12.72 8.83 -16.84
N LEU A 378 -12.22 8.74 -18.08
CA LEU A 378 -10.84 8.37 -18.35
C LEU A 378 -9.85 9.40 -17.79
N LYS A 379 -10.14 10.69 -17.96
CA LYS A 379 -9.31 11.79 -17.42
C LYS A 379 -9.24 11.76 -15.90
N CYS A 380 -10.34 11.48 -15.22
CA CYS A 380 -10.35 11.41 -13.76
C CYS A 380 -9.69 10.13 -13.22
N PHE A 381 -10.05 8.96 -13.75
CA PHE A 381 -9.69 7.68 -13.12
C PHE A 381 -8.30 7.16 -13.47
N GLY A 382 -7.73 7.53 -14.61
CA GLY A 382 -6.34 7.14 -14.95
C GLY A 382 -5.33 7.67 -13.94
N PRO A 383 -5.31 8.99 -13.68
CA PRO A 383 -4.42 9.64 -12.70
C PRO A 383 -4.71 9.22 -11.25
N LEU A 384 -5.98 9.03 -10.88
CA LEU A 384 -6.37 8.43 -9.59
C LEU A 384 -5.69 7.07 -9.37
N ASN A 385 -5.70 6.21 -10.39
CA ASN A 385 -5.00 4.92 -10.33
C ASN A 385 -3.49 5.13 -10.16
N LEU A 386 -2.88 6.04 -10.91
CA LEU A 386 -1.44 6.32 -10.80
C LEU A 386 -1.05 6.78 -9.38
N MET A 387 -1.83 7.70 -8.81
CA MET A 387 -1.62 8.20 -7.46
C MET A 387 -1.78 7.10 -6.41
N THR A 388 -2.85 6.32 -6.45
CA THR A 388 -3.04 5.24 -5.46
C THR A 388 -2.01 4.12 -5.60
N ASN A 389 -1.51 3.88 -6.81
CA ASN A 389 -0.35 3.02 -7.04
C ASN A 389 0.93 3.61 -6.43
N GLN A 390 1.20 4.91 -6.64
CA GLN A 390 2.37 5.60 -6.09
C GLN A 390 2.45 5.48 -4.57
N PHE A 391 1.32 5.63 -3.88
CA PHE A 391 1.26 5.65 -2.42
C PHE A 391 0.84 4.33 -1.76
N ALA A 392 0.75 3.23 -2.52
CA ALA A 392 0.37 1.93 -1.97
C ALA A 392 -0.98 1.92 -1.25
N ILE A 393 -1.95 2.65 -1.79
CA ILE A 393 -3.32 2.59 -1.31
C ILE A 393 -4.01 1.35 -1.89
N ASP A 394 -4.87 0.72 -1.09
CA ASP A 394 -5.67 -0.42 -1.53
C ASP A 394 -6.68 0.02 -2.60
N ASN A 395 -6.82 -0.76 -3.67
CA ASN A 395 -7.72 -0.45 -4.79
C ASN A 395 -9.19 -0.27 -4.36
N SER A 396 -9.60 -0.76 -3.19
CA SER A 396 -10.96 -0.52 -2.68
C SER A 396 -11.26 0.96 -2.40
N TYR A 397 -10.26 1.81 -2.23
CA TYR A 397 -10.47 3.26 -2.16
C TYR A 397 -10.83 3.85 -3.52
N ASN A 398 -10.18 3.41 -4.60
CA ASN A 398 -10.54 3.82 -5.95
C ASN A 398 -11.99 3.42 -6.24
N SER A 399 -12.39 2.20 -5.87
CA SER A 399 -13.79 1.77 -6.01
C SER A 399 -14.76 2.67 -5.23
N GLN A 400 -14.43 3.07 -4.01
CA GLN A 400 -15.26 3.99 -3.23
C GLN A 400 -15.42 5.36 -3.92
N VAL A 401 -14.34 5.93 -4.43
CA VAL A 401 -14.38 7.20 -5.17
C VAL A 401 -15.19 7.04 -6.46
N THR A 402 -14.96 5.96 -7.21
CA THR A 402 -15.74 5.64 -8.42
C THR A 402 -17.23 5.51 -8.12
N ASP A 403 -17.61 4.85 -7.03
CA ASP A 403 -19.01 4.68 -6.65
C ASP A 403 -19.66 6.03 -6.32
N ILE A 404 -18.99 6.88 -5.53
CA ILE A 404 -19.51 8.22 -5.20
C ILE A 404 -19.65 9.07 -6.47
N PHE A 405 -18.61 9.10 -7.30
CA PHE A 405 -18.57 9.83 -8.56
C PHE A 405 -19.69 9.40 -9.50
N THR A 406 -19.84 8.09 -9.73
CA THR A 406 -20.84 7.54 -10.66
C THR A 406 -22.26 7.80 -10.18
N ASN A 407 -22.54 7.59 -8.89
CA ASN A 407 -23.85 7.89 -8.31
C ASN A 407 -24.19 9.37 -8.47
N ARG A 408 -23.22 10.26 -8.25
CA ARG A 408 -23.45 11.70 -8.38
C ARG A 408 -23.69 12.13 -9.82
N LEU A 409 -22.95 11.57 -10.78
CA LEU A 409 -23.23 11.83 -12.20
C LEU A 409 -24.62 11.33 -12.61
N GLN A 410 -25.06 10.19 -12.11
CA GLN A 410 -26.41 9.69 -12.38
C GLN A 410 -27.48 10.67 -11.88
N GLU A 411 -27.32 11.24 -10.69
CA GLU A 411 -28.24 12.25 -10.15
C GLU A 411 -28.33 13.52 -11.01
N LEU A 412 -27.23 13.88 -11.68
CA LEU A 412 -27.13 15.09 -12.52
C LEU A 412 -27.69 14.87 -13.94
N PHE A 413 -27.50 13.68 -14.52
CA PHE A 413 -27.75 13.44 -15.95
C PHE A 413 -28.87 12.44 -16.26
N VAL A 414 -29.44 11.74 -15.28
CA VAL A 414 -30.51 10.73 -15.46
C VAL A 414 -31.87 11.26 -14.98
N LYS A 415 -32.06 12.58 -14.92
CA LYS A 415 -33.38 13.19 -14.75
C LYS A 415 -34.04 13.52 -16.09
#